data_AF-C5LYT6-F1
#
_entry.id   AF-C5LYT6-F1
#
_cell.length_a   1.000
_cell.length_b   1.000
_cell.length_c   1.000
_cell.angle_alpha   90.00
_cell.angle_beta   90.00
_cell.angle_gamma   90.00
#
_symmetry.space_group_name_H-M   'P 1'
#
loop_
_entity.id
_entity.type
_entity.pdbx_description
1 polymer ?
#
loop_
_entity_poly.entity_id
_entity_poly.type
_entity_poly.pdbx_seq_one_letter_code
_entity_poly.pdbx_strand_id
1 'polypeptide(L)'
;MYESLQVAKICSKASTAFQTCRDTLTTMTAAIPELDPRVLGGLCSYSHLCGQICAFELAASRSGSRNLLAKLAMQVDADAIPVQKMLRGSDGLGHLINHVMVVGPMYRARANTLMASAEFEMEHFGVANAWADRAMAAVRETEAALHQVTAPHMRLTVETIINKVKVECEKIIKENRMVYFEPPPKEMPSIVPVSAIKRTPPGVPVRELLQLYKTPVPFAPEEFILNRSNVSVSSSGGSVSDKSTQHLNTSETLPQVQIFPNASSAAMYAANGNSQSGQFSGVQTTPTR
;
A
#
# COMPACT_ATOMS: atom_id res chain seq x y z
N MET A 1 -12.65 -12.45 -21.47
CA MET A 1 -12.28 -11.14 -22.07
C MET A 1 -13.16 -9.97 -21.57
N TYR A 2 -14.48 -10.14 -21.44
CA TYR A 2 -15.37 -9.12 -20.85
C TYR A 2 -15.07 -8.86 -19.36
N GLU A 3 -14.70 -9.91 -18.62
CA GLU A 3 -14.40 -9.86 -17.18
C GLU A 3 -13.19 -8.98 -16.84
N SER A 4 -12.07 -9.09 -17.56
CA SER A 4 -10.85 -8.30 -17.27
C SER A 4 -11.08 -6.79 -17.40
N LEU A 5 -11.93 -6.36 -18.34
CA LEU A 5 -12.31 -4.96 -18.51
C LEU A 5 -13.21 -4.49 -17.36
N GLN A 6 -14.13 -5.34 -16.89
CA GLN A 6 -14.98 -5.01 -15.74
C GLN A 6 -14.14 -4.90 -14.45
N VAL A 7 -13.22 -5.83 -14.23
CA VAL A 7 -12.30 -5.80 -13.06
C VAL A 7 -11.44 -4.53 -13.11
N ALA A 8 -10.86 -4.18 -14.25
CA ALA A 8 -10.08 -2.95 -14.40
C ALA A 8 -10.89 -1.68 -14.04
N LYS A 9 -12.18 -1.63 -14.41
CA LYS A 9 -13.09 -0.53 -14.04
C LYS A 9 -13.38 -0.51 -12.53
N ILE A 10 -13.59 -1.67 -11.91
CA ILE A 10 -13.80 -1.79 -10.46
C ILE A 10 -12.55 -1.32 -9.71
N CYS A 11 -11.37 -1.76 -10.13
CA CYS A 11 -10.08 -1.34 -9.58
C CYS A 11 -9.87 0.18 -9.69
N SER A 12 -10.23 0.79 -10.82
CA SER A 12 -10.19 2.25 -10.98
C SER A 12 -11.11 2.96 -9.98
N LYS A 13 -12.35 2.49 -9.82
CA LYS A 13 -13.31 3.05 -8.85
C LYS A 13 -12.81 2.88 -7.40
N ALA A 14 -12.26 1.73 -7.06
CA ALA A 14 -11.70 1.47 -5.73
C ALA A 14 -10.51 2.38 -5.43
N SER A 15 -9.60 2.56 -6.39
CA SER A 15 -8.47 3.49 -6.27
C SER A 15 -8.94 4.91 -5.96
N THR A 16 -9.97 5.38 -6.67
CA THR A 16 -10.60 6.68 -6.39
C THR A 16 -11.25 6.73 -5.02
N ALA A 17 -11.98 5.70 -4.60
CA ALA A 17 -12.64 5.69 -3.30
C ALA A 17 -11.62 5.82 -2.15
N PHE A 18 -10.54 5.04 -2.18
CA PHE A 18 -9.47 5.14 -1.19
C PHE A 18 -8.78 6.51 -1.20
N GLN A 19 -8.54 7.07 -2.39
CA GLN A 19 -7.99 8.41 -2.56
C GLN A 19 -8.91 9.47 -1.92
N THR A 20 -10.21 9.42 -2.19
CA THR A 20 -11.20 10.35 -1.61
C THR A 20 -11.28 10.19 -0.09
N CYS A 21 -11.34 8.96 0.42
CA CYS A 21 -11.33 8.71 1.86
C CYS A 21 -10.08 9.29 2.52
N ARG A 22 -8.91 9.06 1.93
CA ARG A 22 -7.63 9.58 2.44
C ARG A 22 -7.60 11.11 2.50
N ASP A 23 -8.08 11.75 1.44
CA ASP A 23 -8.04 13.21 1.34
C ASP A 23 -9.12 13.88 2.22
N THR A 24 -10.19 13.16 2.57
CA THR A 24 -11.34 13.69 3.34
C THR A 24 -11.26 13.38 4.83
N LEU A 25 -10.78 12.20 5.22
CA LEU A 25 -10.83 11.68 6.60
C LEU A 25 -9.62 12.09 7.46
N THR A 26 -9.13 13.32 7.30
CA THR A 26 -7.91 13.81 7.97
C THR A 26 -7.96 13.80 9.51
N THR A 27 -9.13 13.59 10.12
CA THR A 27 -9.36 13.67 11.57
C THR A 27 -9.83 12.37 12.25
N MET A 28 -10.20 11.31 11.51
CA MET A 28 -10.81 10.08 12.10
C MET A 28 -9.80 8.94 12.38
N THR A 29 -8.52 9.21 12.18
CA THR A 29 -7.43 8.21 12.18
C THR A 29 -7.18 7.56 13.53
N ALA A 30 -7.56 8.22 14.63
CA ALA A 30 -7.32 7.74 15.99
C ALA A 30 -8.26 6.60 16.42
N ALA A 31 -9.38 6.38 15.72
CA ALA A 31 -10.40 5.41 16.13
C ALA A 31 -10.37 4.09 15.32
N ILE A 32 -9.92 4.13 14.07
CA ILE A 32 -9.96 2.99 13.14
C ILE A 32 -8.64 2.92 12.35
N PRO A 33 -7.75 1.94 12.62
CA PRO A 33 -6.43 1.84 11.97
C PRO A 33 -6.49 1.73 10.45
N GLU A 34 -7.54 1.14 9.89
CA GLU A 34 -7.75 0.99 8.44
C GLU A 34 -8.04 2.33 7.74
N LEU A 35 -8.46 3.35 8.49
CA LEU A 35 -8.67 4.71 8.00
C LEU A 35 -7.41 5.58 8.10
N ASP A 36 -6.29 5.01 8.53
CA ASP A 36 -5.00 5.69 8.51
C ASP A 36 -4.67 6.17 7.07
N PRO A 37 -4.23 7.43 6.86
CA PRO A 37 -4.05 7.99 5.52
C PRO A 37 -2.97 7.26 4.73
N ARG A 38 -1.98 6.68 5.42
CA ARG A 38 -0.93 5.87 4.80
C ARG A 38 -1.49 4.51 4.38
N VAL A 39 -2.33 3.87 5.20
CA VAL A 39 -3.06 2.65 4.80
C VAL A 39 -3.94 2.90 3.57
N LEU A 40 -4.76 3.95 3.62
CA LEU A 40 -5.63 4.34 2.49
C LEU A 40 -4.82 4.69 1.24
N GLY A 41 -3.67 5.36 1.39
CA GLY A 41 -2.74 5.62 0.29
C GLY A 41 -2.19 4.34 -0.34
N GLY A 42 -1.78 3.37 0.49
CA GLY A 42 -1.29 2.08 0.02
C GLY A 42 -2.37 1.24 -0.67
N LEU A 43 -3.60 1.22 -0.15
CA LEU A 43 -4.75 0.55 -0.77
C LEU A 43 -5.18 1.23 -2.08
N CYS A 44 -5.06 2.56 -2.17
CA CYS A 44 -5.25 3.31 -3.41
C CYS A 44 -4.26 2.87 -4.49
N SER A 45 -2.97 2.80 -4.16
CA SER A 45 -1.92 2.32 -5.06
C SER A 45 -2.10 0.85 -5.42
N TYR A 46 -2.49 0.00 -4.47
CA TYR A 46 -2.72 -1.42 -4.70
C TYR A 46 -3.88 -1.65 -5.68
N SER A 47 -4.97 -0.91 -5.50
CA SER A 47 -6.12 -0.96 -6.42
C SER A 47 -5.72 -0.52 -7.83
N HIS A 48 -4.89 0.52 -7.96
CA HIS A 48 -4.37 0.96 -9.26
C HIS A 48 -3.51 -0.14 -9.91
N LEU A 49 -2.59 -0.75 -9.15
CA LEU A 49 -1.75 -1.86 -9.59
C LEU A 49 -2.58 -3.03 -10.12
N CYS A 50 -3.62 -3.45 -9.39
CA CYS A 50 -4.51 -4.54 -9.83
C CYS A 50 -5.22 -4.18 -11.15
N GLY A 51 -5.70 -2.94 -11.29
CA GLY A 51 -6.29 -2.48 -12.54
C GLY A 51 -5.29 -2.49 -13.70
N GLN A 52 -4.05 -2.07 -13.45
CA GLN A 52 -3.00 -2.03 -14.45
C GLN A 52 -2.59 -3.44 -14.91
N ILE A 53 -2.56 -4.42 -14.00
CA ILE A 53 -2.39 -5.85 -14.32
C ILE A 53 -3.49 -6.31 -15.29
N CYS A 54 -4.75 -6.03 -14.96
CA CYS A 54 -5.87 -6.40 -15.84
C CYS A 54 -5.78 -5.74 -17.22
N ALA A 55 -5.35 -4.47 -17.28
CA ALA A 55 -5.16 -3.75 -18.53
C ALA A 55 -4.03 -4.35 -19.36
N PHE A 56 -2.92 -4.72 -18.72
CA PHE A 56 -1.82 -5.43 -19.37
C PHE A 56 -2.29 -6.78 -19.94
N GLU A 57 -2.96 -7.63 -19.15
CA GLU A 57 -3.38 -8.95 -19.61
C GLU A 57 -4.41 -8.84 -20.76
N LEU A 58 -5.30 -7.85 -20.69
CA LEU A 58 -6.23 -7.56 -21.77
C LEU A 58 -5.50 -7.13 -23.05
N ALA A 59 -4.51 -6.24 -22.95
CA ALA A 59 -3.71 -5.81 -24.09
C ALA A 59 -2.90 -6.98 -24.69
N ALA A 60 -2.33 -7.83 -23.84
CA ALA A 60 -1.59 -9.02 -24.26
C ALA A 60 -2.49 -10.02 -24.99
N SER A 61 -3.72 -10.22 -24.52
CA SER A 61 -4.72 -11.10 -25.19
C SER A 61 -5.17 -10.60 -26.57
N ARG A 62 -4.93 -9.32 -26.88
CA ARG A 62 -5.30 -8.67 -28.14
C ARG A 62 -4.11 -8.45 -29.07
N SER A 63 -2.99 -9.14 -28.81
CA SER A 63 -1.75 -8.98 -29.57
C SER A 63 -1.26 -7.53 -29.61
N GLY A 64 -1.35 -6.83 -28.47
CA GLY A 64 -0.79 -5.48 -28.34
C GLY A 64 0.69 -5.43 -28.71
N SER A 65 1.16 -4.29 -29.22
CA SER A 65 2.57 -4.15 -29.61
C SER A 65 3.50 -4.39 -28.41
N ARG A 66 4.64 -5.06 -28.64
CA ARG A 66 5.59 -5.41 -27.57
C ARG A 66 6.04 -4.17 -26.78
N ASN A 67 6.26 -3.04 -27.45
CA ASN A 67 6.61 -1.77 -26.81
C ASN A 67 5.50 -1.26 -25.87
N LEU A 68 4.23 -1.28 -26.32
CA LEU A 68 3.11 -0.88 -25.46
C LEU A 68 2.99 -1.82 -24.26
N LEU A 69 3.06 -3.14 -24.48
CA LEU A 69 3.00 -4.13 -23.41
C LEU A 69 4.13 -3.94 -22.40
N ALA A 70 5.35 -3.66 -22.85
CA ALA A 70 6.49 -3.39 -21.99
C ALA A 70 6.25 -2.16 -21.10
N LYS A 71 5.71 -1.07 -21.67
CA LYS A 71 5.36 0.15 -20.92
C LYS A 71 4.25 -0.08 -19.90
N LEU A 72 3.24 -0.88 -20.25
CA LEU A 72 2.15 -1.26 -19.34
C LEU A 72 2.68 -2.12 -18.18
N ALA A 73 3.56 -3.08 -18.46
CA ALA A 73 4.18 -3.94 -17.47
C ALA A 73 5.12 -3.16 -16.53
N MET A 74 5.91 -2.22 -17.06
CA MET A 74 6.72 -1.33 -16.22
C MET A 74 5.88 -0.45 -15.30
N GLN A 75 4.67 -0.07 -15.70
CA GLN A 75 3.77 0.64 -14.81
C GLN A 75 3.32 -0.24 -13.63
N VAL A 76 3.13 -1.55 -13.83
CA VAL A 76 2.81 -2.47 -12.72
C VAL A 76 3.94 -2.49 -11.69
N ASP A 77 5.19 -2.56 -12.15
CA ASP A 77 6.37 -2.47 -11.27
C ASP A 77 6.45 -1.11 -10.56
N ALA A 78 6.23 -0.02 -11.28
CA ALA A 78 6.22 1.32 -10.71
C ALA A 78 5.13 1.50 -9.64
N ASP A 79 3.96 0.90 -9.83
CA ASP A 79 2.84 0.94 -8.88
C ASP A 79 3.08 0.03 -7.65
N ALA A 80 3.95 -0.99 -7.76
CA ALA A 80 4.27 -1.89 -6.64
C ALA A 80 5.09 -1.17 -5.57
N ILE A 81 5.99 -0.26 -5.97
CA ILE A 81 6.87 0.50 -5.07
C ILE A 81 6.08 1.30 -4.01
N PRO A 82 5.10 2.17 -4.36
CA PRO A 82 4.34 2.91 -3.37
C PRO A 82 3.51 2.00 -2.45
N VAL A 83 3.00 0.86 -2.94
CA VAL A 83 2.30 -0.11 -2.08
C VAL A 83 3.23 -0.64 -1.01
N GLN A 84 4.44 -1.08 -1.39
CA GLN A 84 5.43 -1.58 -0.44
C GLN A 84 5.83 -0.50 0.57
N LYS A 85 6.03 0.75 0.12
CA LYS A 85 6.44 1.86 1.00
C LYS A 85 5.34 2.26 1.98
N MET A 86 4.10 2.34 1.53
CA MET A 86 2.99 2.84 2.33
C MET A 86 2.44 1.77 3.28
N LEU A 87 2.37 0.50 2.87
CA LEU A 87 1.78 -0.55 3.71
C LEU A 87 2.79 -1.22 4.65
N ARG A 88 4.08 -0.87 4.59
CA ARG A 88 5.11 -1.47 5.45
C ARG A 88 4.81 -1.19 6.93
N GLY A 89 4.73 -2.27 7.70
CA GLY A 89 4.45 -2.21 9.13
C GLY A 89 2.98 -1.96 9.48
N SER A 90 2.07 -2.02 8.49
CA SER A 90 0.63 -2.00 8.74
C SER A 90 0.16 -3.39 9.16
N ASP A 91 -0.52 -3.48 10.31
CA ASP A 91 -1.06 -4.73 10.83
C ASP A 91 -2.10 -5.33 9.88
N GLY A 92 -2.09 -6.66 9.73
CA GLY A 92 -3.05 -7.39 8.88
C GLY A 92 -2.84 -7.29 7.36
N LEU A 93 -2.05 -6.35 6.85
CA LEU A 93 -1.85 -6.12 5.40
C LEU A 93 -0.56 -6.71 4.83
N GLY A 94 0.19 -7.51 5.61
CA GLY A 94 1.44 -8.13 5.18
C GLY A 94 1.31 -9.02 3.92
N HIS A 95 0.15 -9.63 3.71
CA HIS A 95 -0.13 -10.44 2.52
C HIS A 95 -0.13 -9.61 1.22
N LEU A 96 -0.57 -8.35 1.26
CA LEU A 96 -0.53 -7.45 0.11
C LEU A 96 0.91 -7.07 -0.24
N ILE A 97 1.75 -6.86 0.77
CA ILE A 97 3.18 -6.58 0.60
C ILE A 97 3.86 -7.78 -0.07
N ASN A 98 3.63 -8.99 0.45
CA ASN A 98 4.17 -10.22 -0.11
C ASN A 98 3.77 -10.41 -1.58
N HIS A 99 2.51 -10.10 -1.91
CA HIS A 99 2.03 -10.14 -3.29
C HIS A 99 2.78 -9.14 -4.19
N VAL A 100 2.87 -7.86 -3.81
CA VAL A 100 3.53 -6.84 -4.65
C VAL A 100 5.05 -6.98 -4.72
N MET A 101 5.68 -7.62 -3.72
CA MET A 101 7.10 -7.97 -3.74
C MET A 101 7.44 -9.00 -4.83
N VAL A 102 6.49 -9.88 -5.15
CA VAL A 102 6.65 -10.85 -6.25
C VAL A 102 6.22 -10.24 -7.58
N VAL A 103 5.05 -9.61 -7.60
CA VAL A 103 4.42 -9.15 -8.84
C VAL A 103 5.19 -8.01 -9.51
N GLY A 104 5.74 -7.06 -8.76
CA GLY A 104 6.50 -5.94 -9.35
C GLY A 104 7.69 -6.42 -10.20
N PRO A 105 8.66 -7.14 -9.60
CA PRO A 105 9.79 -7.72 -10.33
C PRO A 105 9.37 -8.69 -11.45
N MET A 106 8.28 -9.46 -11.25
CA MET A 106 7.76 -10.36 -12.28
C MET A 106 7.34 -9.59 -13.54
N TYR A 107 6.59 -8.49 -13.40
CA TYR A 107 6.20 -7.65 -14.54
C TYR A 107 7.38 -6.87 -15.13
N ARG A 108 8.37 -6.47 -14.30
CA ARG A 108 9.63 -5.92 -14.80
C ARG A 108 10.37 -6.92 -15.70
N ALA A 109 10.44 -8.19 -15.29
CA ALA A 109 11.04 -9.26 -16.09
C ALA A 109 10.31 -9.43 -17.43
N ARG A 110 8.97 -9.44 -17.42
CA ARG A 110 8.16 -9.49 -18.64
C ARG A 110 8.39 -8.27 -19.55
N ALA A 111 8.47 -7.06 -18.99
CA ALA A 111 8.71 -5.85 -19.76
C ALA A 111 10.07 -5.91 -20.49
N ASN A 112 11.12 -6.29 -19.77
CA ASN A 112 12.46 -6.45 -20.34
C ASN A 112 12.49 -7.55 -21.41
N THR A 113 11.76 -8.65 -21.21
CA THR A 113 11.64 -9.73 -22.22
C THR A 113 10.97 -9.24 -23.49
N LEU A 114 9.88 -8.48 -23.37
CA LEU A 114 9.17 -7.90 -24.52
C LEU A 114 10.06 -6.95 -25.32
N MET A 115 10.88 -6.14 -24.65
CA MET A 115 11.87 -5.29 -25.30
C MET A 115 13.00 -6.11 -25.92
N ALA A 116 13.49 -7.15 -25.23
CA ALA A 116 14.51 -8.05 -25.77
C ALA A 116 14.05 -8.69 -27.09
N SER A 117 12.85 -9.29 -27.11
CA SER A 117 12.30 -9.88 -28.34
C SER A 117 12.02 -8.84 -29.43
N ALA A 118 11.61 -7.61 -29.07
CA ALA A 118 11.39 -6.55 -30.05
C ALA A 118 12.69 -6.07 -30.70
N GLU A 119 13.75 -5.86 -29.92
CA GLU A 119 15.07 -5.48 -30.44
C GLU A 119 15.71 -6.64 -31.22
N PHE A 120 15.47 -7.87 -30.80
CA PHE A 120 15.95 -9.06 -31.50
C PHE A 120 15.35 -9.17 -32.92
N GLU A 121 14.06 -8.88 -33.08
CA GLU A 121 13.41 -8.86 -34.40
C GLU A 121 13.89 -7.73 -35.31
N MET A 122 14.42 -6.66 -34.71
CA MET A 122 15.05 -5.54 -35.44
C MET A 122 16.54 -5.77 -35.67
N GLU A 123 17.05 -6.98 -35.38
CA GLU A 123 18.45 -7.38 -35.52
C GLU A 123 19.43 -6.54 -34.68
N HIS A 124 18.95 -5.91 -33.60
CA HIS A 124 19.79 -5.21 -32.62
C HIS A 124 20.23 -6.17 -31.51
N PHE A 125 21.03 -7.17 -31.85
CA PHE A 125 21.33 -8.31 -30.98
C PHE A 125 22.03 -7.93 -29.68
N GLY A 126 22.93 -6.95 -29.70
CA GLY A 126 23.61 -6.44 -28.51
C GLY A 126 22.65 -5.80 -27.50
N VAL A 127 21.67 -5.02 -28.00
CA VAL A 127 20.63 -4.39 -27.19
C VAL A 127 19.64 -5.42 -26.66
N ALA A 128 19.24 -6.36 -27.52
CA ALA A 128 18.36 -7.48 -27.16
C ALA A 128 18.97 -8.34 -26.03
N ASN A 129 20.25 -8.69 -26.14
CA ASN A 129 20.96 -9.43 -25.09
C ASN A 129 20.99 -8.64 -23.77
N ALA A 130 21.28 -7.34 -23.81
CA ALA A 130 21.30 -6.51 -22.60
C ALA A 130 19.90 -6.40 -21.93
N TRP A 131 18.83 -6.35 -22.71
CA TRP A 131 17.47 -6.46 -22.17
C TRP A 131 17.17 -7.84 -21.57
N ALA A 132 17.60 -8.92 -22.22
CA ALA A 132 17.45 -10.28 -21.72
C ALA A 132 18.22 -10.49 -20.39
N ASP A 133 19.44 -9.96 -20.26
CA ASP A 133 20.20 -9.99 -19.01
C ASP A 133 19.48 -9.24 -17.88
N ARG A 134 18.87 -8.08 -18.17
CA ARG A 134 18.02 -7.34 -17.20
C ARG A 134 16.75 -8.12 -16.83
N ALA A 135 16.14 -8.82 -17.78
CA ALA A 135 15.00 -9.68 -17.51
C ALA A 135 15.39 -10.81 -16.56
N MET A 136 16.52 -11.47 -16.81
CA MET A 136 17.05 -12.54 -15.96
C MET A 136 17.43 -12.06 -14.55
N ALA A 137 17.91 -10.82 -14.40
CA ALA A 137 18.11 -10.22 -13.07
C ALA A 137 16.78 -10.06 -12.31
N ALA A 138 15.74 -9.53 -12.97
CA ALA A 138 14.41 -9.39 -12.39
C ALA A 138 13.72 -10.75 -12.11
N VAL A 139 14.03 -11.79 -12.90
CA VAL A 139 13.63 -13.17 -12.62
C VAL A 139 14.20 -13.63 -11.27
N ARG A 140 15.50 -13.42 -11.03
CA ARG A 140 16.13 -13.80 -9.75
C ARG A 140 15.51 -13.06 -8.57
N GLU A 141 15.19 -11.77 -8.74
CA GLU A 141 14.46 -10.98 -7.74
C GLU A 141 13.07 -11.59 -7.46
N THR A 142 12.34 -11.96 -8.51
CA THR A 142 11.01 -12.58 -8.40
C THR A 142 11.07 -13.91 -7.67
N GLU A 143 12.04 -14.77 -8.03
CA GLU A 143 12.23 -16.06 -7.40
C GLU A 143 12.59 -15.91 -5.93
N ALA A 144 13.54 -15.04 -5.59
CA ALA A 144 13.90 -14.76 -4.21
C ALA A 144 12.69 -14.30 -3.37
N ALA A 145 11.84 -13.44 -3.93
CA ALA A 145 10.60 -13.03 -3.28
C ALA A 145 9.61 -14.20 -3.13
N LEU A 146 9.49 -15.08 -4.14
CA LEU A 146 8.52 -16.19 -4.14
C LEU A 146 8.79 -17.23 -3.06
N HIS A 147 10.06 -17.44 -2.70
CA HIS A 147 10.47 -18.32 -1.60
C HIS A 147 9.92 -17.86 -0.24
N GLN A 148 9.65 -16.56 -0.09
CA GLN A 148 9.14 -15.96 1.15
C GLN A 148 7.61 -15.97 1.23
N VAL A 149 6.90 -16.34 0.16
CA VAL A 149 5.44 -16.28 0.13
C VAL A 149 4.78 -17.65 0.41
N THR A 150 3.85 -17.66 1.35
CA THR A 150 3.09 -18.83 1.81
C THR A 150 1.79 -19.07 1.02
N ALA A 151 1.76 -18.73 -0.27
CA ALA A 151 0.59 -18.86 -1.14
C ALA A 151 0.87 -19.84 -2.30
N PRO A 152 0.46 -21.11 -2.20
CA PRO A 152 0.78 -22.15 -3.20
C PRO A 152 0.29 -21.84 -4.61
N HIS A 153 -0.93 -21.29 -4.73
CA HIS A 153 -1.49 -20.91 -6.03
C HIS A 153 -0.67 -19.81 -6.73
N MET A 154 -0.23 -18.81 -5.96
CA MET A 154 0.62 -17.75 -6.51
C MET A 154 1.96 -18.32 -6.98
N ARG A 155 2.54 -19.25 -6.23
CA ARG A 155 3.78 -19.93 -6.61
C ARG A 155 3.66 -20.63 -7.96
N LEU A 156 2.66 -21.48 -8.14
CA LEU A 156 2.44 -22.21 -9.39
C LEU A 156 2.24 -21.27 -10.60
N THR A 157 1.44 -20.21 -10.43
CA THR A 157 1.19 -19.24 -11.50
C THR A 157 2.44 -18.44 -11.86
N VAL A 158 3.17 -17.94 -10.85
CA VAL A 158 4.37 -17.13 -11.06
C VAL A 158 5.49 -17.96 -11.66
N GLU A 159 5.72 -19.19 -11.19
CA GLU A 159 6.70 -20.12 -11.76
C GLU A 159 6.42 -20.39 -13.25
N THR A 160 5.15 -20.60 -13.61
CA THR A 160 4.76 -20.80 -15.02
C THR A 160 5.10 -19.57 -15.88
N ILE A 161 4.85 -18.36 -15.38
CA ILE A 161 5.14 -17.12 -16.09
C ILE A 161 6.66 -16.92 -16.22
N ILE A 162 7.39 -17.12 -15.12
CA ILE A 162 8.84 -16.91 -15.05
C ILE A 162 9.60 -17.93 -15.91
N ASN A 163 9.15 -19.19 -15.97
CA ASN A 163 9.76 -20.19 -16.84
C ASN A 163 9.67 -19.80 -18.32
N LYS A 164 8.55 -19.21 -18.75
CA LYS A 164 8.42 -18.69 -20.13
C LYS A 164 9.39 -17.54 -20.39
N VAL A 165 9.55 -16.63 -19.43
CA VAL A 165 10.52 -15.53 -19.52
C VAL A 165 11.95 -16.07 -19.63
N LYS A 166 12.32 -17.03 -18.78
CA LYS A 166 13.66 -17.65 -18.80
C LYS A 166 13.98 -18.27 -20.15
N VAL A 167 13.08 -19.10 -20.67
CA VAL A 167 13.29 -19.79 -21.96
C VAL A 167 13.54 -18.79 -23.10
N GLU A 168 12.73 -17.72 -23.17
CA GLU A 168 12.88 -16.69 -24.21
C GLU A 168 14.20 -15.90 -24.07
N CYS A 169 14.54 -15.48 -22.84
CA CYS A 169 15.76 -14.73 -22.60
C CYS A 169 17.02 -15.57 -22.79
N GLU A 170 17.03 -16.83 -22.34
CA GLU A 170 18.14 -17.75 -22.53
C GLU A 170 18.40 -18.03 -24.01
N LYS A 171 17.34 -18.11 -24.82
CA LYS A 171 17.46 -18.21 -26.28
C LYS A 171 18.19 -17.00 -26.86
N ILE A 172 17.72 -15.78 -26.58
CA ILE A 172 18.33 -14.53 -27.08
C ILE A 172 19.80 -14.42 -26.65
N ILE A 173 20.07 -14.68 -25.36
CA ILE A 173 21.43 -14.61 -24.81
C ILE A 173 22.35 -15.62 -25.48
N LYS A 174 21.89 -16.87 -25.66
CA LYS A 174 22.67 -17.92 -26.30
C LYS A 174 22.94 -17.61 -27.76
N GLU A 175 21.95 -17.13 -28.51
CA GLU A 175 22.11 -16.79 -29.92
C GLU A 175 23.11 -15.64 -30.11
N ASN A 176 23.04 -14.57 -29.31
CA ASN A 176 24.03 -13.50 -29.37
C ASN A 176 25.45 -13.99 -29.02
N ARG A 177 25.59 -14.86 -28.01
CA ARG A 177 26.90 -15.39 -27.59
C ARG A 177 27.53 -16.39 -28.56
N MET A 178 26.72 -17.04 -29.39
CA MET A 178 27.18 -18.14 -30.26
C MET A 178 27.19 -17.79 -31.74
N VAL A 179 26.41 -16.78 -32.16
CA VAL A 179 26.19 -16.45 -33.58
C VAL A 179 26.57 -15.00 -33.88
N TYR A 180 26.00 -14.04 -33.16
CA TYR A 180 26.07 -12.62 -33.54
C TYR A 180 27.25 -11.86 -32.92
N PHE A 181 27.66 -12.23 -31.70
CA PHE A 181 28.76 -11.65 -30.93
C PHE A 181 28.66 -10.12 -30.78
N GLU A 182 27.46 -9.55 -30.79
CA GLU A 182 27.29 -8.11 -30.65
C GLU A 182 27.50 -7.67 -29.20
N PRO A 183 28.30 -6.62 -28.97
CA PRO A 183 28.52 -6.10 -27.63
C PRO A 183 27.26 -5.41 -27.09
N PRO A 184 27.03 -5.42 -25.77
CA PRO A 184 25.96 -4.64 -25.17
C PRO A 184 26.17 -3.14 -25.40
N PRO A 185 25.08 -2.34 -25.48
CA PRO A 185 25.20 -0.90 -25.68
C PRO A 185 25.83 -0.21 -24.46
N LYS A 186 26.53 0.90 -24.69
CA LYS A 186 27.14 1.71 -23.62
C LYS A 186 26.09 2.30 -22.68
N GLU A 187 24.98 2.73 -23.26
CA GLU A 187 23.83 3.29 -22.55
C GLU A 187 22.60 2.50 -22.93
N MET A 188 21.87 2.03 -21.93
CA MET A 188 20.64 1.28 -22.15
C MET A 188 19.46 2.23 -22.28
N PRO A 189 18.57 2.02 -23.28
CA PRO A 189 17.33 2.75 -23.35
C PRO A 189 16.47 2.51 -22.09
N SER A 190 15.65 3.50 -21.75
CA SER A 190 14.71 3.41 -20.63
C SER A 190 13.31 3.11 -21.12
N ILE A 191 12.60 2.21 -20.41
CA ILE A 191 11.18 1.95 -20.68
C ILE A 191 10.37 2.94 -19.84
N VAL A 192 9.80 3.95 -20.48
CA VAL A 192 8.92 4.92 -19.81
C VAL A 192 7.57 4.25 -19.48
N PRO A 193 7.19 4.10 -18.20
CA PRO A 193 5.93 3.48 -17.82
C PRO A 193 4.71 4.22 -18.39
N VAL A 194 3.67 3.47 -18.73
CA VAL A 194 2.38 4.05 -19.18
C VAL A 194 1.23 3.42 -18.41
N SER A 195 0.40 4.26 -17.80
CA SER A 195 -0.85 3.80 -17.19
C SER A 195 -1.98 3.72 -18.22
N ALA A 196 -2.63 2.57 -18.29
CA ALA A 196 -3.88 2.38 -19.02
C ALA A 196 -5.11 2.64 -18.13
N ILE A 197 -4.91 2.77 -16.82
CA ILE A 197 -5.96 3.06 -15.85
C ILE A 197 -5.89 4.54 -15.49
N LYS A 198 -6.95 5.28 -15.81
CA LYS A 198 -7.17 6.60 -15.22
C LYS A 198 -7.97 6.43 -13.95
N ARG A 199 -7.62 7.18 -12.90
CA ARG A 199 -8.47 7.33 -11.73
C ARG A 199 -9.78 7.99 -12.19
N THR A 200 -10.89 7.33 -11.96
CA THR A 200 -12.20 7.92 -12.27
C THR A 200 -12.42 9.04 -11.26
N PRO A 201 -12.76 10.29 -11.62
CA PRO A 201 -13.13 11.29 -10.62
C PRO A 201 -14.25 10.74 -9.74
N PRO A 202 -14.34 11.10 -8.45
CA PRO A 202 -15.47 10.70 -7.62
C PRO A 202 -16.76 11.24 -8.24
N GLY A 203 -17.44 10.39 -9.01
CA GLY A 203 -18.81 10.62 -9.43
C GLY A 203 -19.65 10.52 -8.16
N VAL A 204 -20.25 11.62 -7.75
CA VAL A 204 -21.16 11.64 -6.61
C VAL A 204 -22.31 10.66 -6.89
N PRO A 205 -22.55 9.69 -5.98
CA PRO A 205 -23.91 9.51 -5.48
C PRO A 205 -23.95 9.63 -3.95
N VAL A 206 -23.00 10.36 -3.34
CA VAL A 206 -23.20 10.81 -1.94
C VAL A 206 -24.46 11.69 -1.84
N ARG A 207 -24.91 12.29 -2.96
CA ARG A 207 -26.16 13.05 -3.02
C ARG A 207 -27.41 12.20 -2.78
N GLU A 208 -27.40 10.90 -3.06
CA GLU A 208 -28.54 10.02 -2.80
C GLU A 208 -28.60 9.59 -1.33
N LEU A 209 -27.44 9.33 -0.71
CA LEU A 209 -27.35 9.07 0.74
C LEU A 209 -27.55 10.33 1.60
N LEU A 210 -27.09 11.50 1.14
CA LEU A 210 -27.36 12.80 1.79
C LEU A 210 -28.78 13.30 1.54
N GLN A 211 -29.48 12.81 0.51
CA GLN A 211 -30.90 13.11 0.31
C GLN A 211 -31.78 12.45 1.37
N LEU A 212 -31.35 11.34 1.99
CA LEU A 212 -32.00 10.77 3.18
C LEU A 212 -31.85 11.66 4.43
N TYR A 213 -30.87 12.56 4.45
CA TYR A 213 -30.66 13.54 5.53
C TYR A 213 -31.23 14.93 5.21
N LYS A 214 -32.00 15.09 4.12
CA LYS A 214 -32.66 16.37 3.78
C LYS A 214 -33.90 16.69 4.61
N THR A 215 -34.26 15.87 5.60
CA THR A 215 -35.06 16.34 6.73
C THR A 215 -34.10 16.78 7.84
N PRO A 216 -33.85 18.10 8.00
CA PRO A 216 -33.10 18.58 9.14
C PRO A 216 -33.93 18.32 10.40
N VAL A 217 -33.51 17.38 11.24
CA VAL A 217 -33.77 17.48 12.67
C VAL A 217 -32.48 18.05 13.27
N PRO A 218 -32.42 19.36 13.52
CA PRO A 218 -31.26 19.94 14.17
C PRO A 218 -31.23 19.42 15.61
N PHE A 219 -30.28 18.55 15.93
CA PHE A 219 -29.77 18.48 17.29
C PHE A 219 -28.87 19.70 17.49
N ALA A 220 -29.49 20.87 17.59
CA ALA A 220 -28.87 21.96 18.32
C ALA A 220 -28.93 21.58 19.81
N PRO A 221 -27.85 21.78 20.58
CA PRO A 221 -27.98 21.72 22.03
C PRO A 221 -28.94 22.84 22.42
N GLU A 222 -30.13 22.49 22.91
CA GLU A 222 -31.02 23.45 23.53
C GLU A 222 -30.26 24.07 24.70
N GLU A 223 -29.80 25.31 24.49
CA GLU A 223 -29.43 26.19 25.57
C GLU A 223 -30.57 26.15 26.59
N PHE A 224 -30.19 25.84 27.83
CA PHE A 224 -30.98 25.97 29.04
C PHE A 224 -31.57 27.40 29.11
N ILE A 225 -32.72 27.63 28.47
CA ILE A 225 -33.55 28.79 28.77
C ILE A 225 -34.47 28.37 29.91
N LEU A 226 -34.01 28.69 31.11
CA LEU A 226 -34.80 28.72 32.32
C LEU A 226 -36.13 29.45 32.08
N ASN A 227 -37.18 28.66 32.18
CA ASN A 227 -38.58 29.01 32.36
C ASN A 227 -38.76 30.32 33.17
N ARG A 228 -39.16 31.41 32.51
CA ARG A 228 -39.98 32.46 33.15
C ARG A 228 -41.05 32.95 32.18
N SER A 229 -42.23 32.39 32.39
CA SER A 229 -43.52 32.79 31.88
C SER A 229 -43.72 34.31 31.98
N ASN A 230 -43.81 35.00 30.84
CA ASN A 230 -44.56 36.24 30.78
C ASN A 230 -46.01 35.90 30.45
N VAL A 231 -46.76 35.59 31.51
CA VAL A 231 -48.20 35.73 31.51
C VAL A 231 -48.49 37.22 31.39
N SER A 232 -49.18 37.61 30.32
CA SER A 232 -49.81 38.90 30.19
C SER A 232 -50.93 39.03 31.23
N VAL A 233 -50.75 39.86 32.24
CA VAL A 233 -51.86 40.43 33.01
C VAL A 233 -51.68 41.94 33.07
N SER A 234 -52.68 42.62 32.51
CA SER A 234 -52.85 44.05 32.52
C SER A 234 -53.20 44.57 33.92
N SER A 235 -52.80 45.82 34.17
CA SER A 235 -53.42 46.80 35.07
C SER A 235 -53.00 46.87 36.56
N SER A 236 -52.78 48.14 36.96
CA SER A 236 -52.88 48.76 38.29
C SER A 236 -51.76 48.59 39.33
N GLY A 237 -50.96 49.67 39.48
CA GLY A 237 -50.79 50.40 40.75
C GLY A 237 -49.85 49.85 41.83
N GLY A 238 -48.83 50.64 42.19
CA GLY A 238 -48.40 50.81 43.60
C GLY A 238 -47.04 50.24 44.04
N SER A 239 -46.05 51.15 44.13
CA SER A 239 -45.17 51.48 45.28
C SER A 239 -44.34 50.43 46.08
N VAL A 240 -43.17 50.92 46.54
CA VAL A 240 -42.29 50.51 47.69
C VAL A 240 -41.20 49.43 47.43
N SER A 241 -39.90 49.82 47.45
CA SER A 241 -38.81 49.56 48.45
C SER A 241 -38.66 48.09 48.91
N ASP A 242 -37.49 47.50 49.19
CA ASP A 242 -36.27 47.99 49.84
C ASP A 242 -35.11 46.96 49.70
N LYS A 243 -33.93 47.36 50.16
CA LYS A 243 -32.64 46.64 50.27
C LYS A 243 -32.68 45.15 50.69
N SER A 244 -31.66 44.37 50.26
CA SER A 244 -30.72 43.67 51.19
C SER A 244 -29.57 42.92 50.48
N THR A 245 -28.37 43.22 50.96
CA THR A 245 -27.06 42.57 50.76
C THR A 245 -27.01 41.21 51.47
N GLN A 246 -26.27 40.23 50.94
CA GLN A 246 -25.51 39.27 51.77
C GLN A 246 -24.41 38.55 50.96
N HIS A 247 -23.18 38.62 51.51
CA HIS A 247 -21.97 37.89 51.14
C HIS A 247 -22.00 36.44 51.67
N LEU A 248 -21.26 35.51 51.05
CA LEU A 248 -20.29 34.61 51.73
C LEU A 248 -19.46 33.75 50.75
N ASN A 249 -18.14 33.76 50.99
CA ASN A 249 -17.08 32.94 50.40
C ASN A 249 -17.15 31.47 50.82
N THR A 250 -16.63 30.55 49.98
CA THR A 250 -15.63 29.53 50.39
C THR A 250 -14.92 28.88 49.19
N SER A 251 -13.65 28.53 49.42
CA SER A 251 -12.59 28.08 48.50
C SER A 251 -12.52 26.54 48.31
N GLU A 252 -11.53 26.12 47.51
CA GLU A 252 -10.89 24.78 47.35
C GLU A 252 -11.33 24.00 46.08
N THR A 253 -10.48 23.39 45.23
CA THR A 253 -9.02 23.29 45.02
C THR A 253 -8.79 22.65 43.63
N LEU A 254 -7.78 23.10 42.88
CA LEU A 254 -7.23 22.41 41.68
C LEU A 254 -6.12 21.42 42.08
N PRO A 255 -5.82 20.38 41.29
CA PRO A 255 -4.49 19.80 41.27
C PRO A 255 -3.76 19.96 39.92
N GLN A 256 -2.52 20.43 39.99
CA GLN A 256 -1.49 20.37 38.94
C GLN A 256 -0.52 19.21 39.20
N VAL A 257 -0.29 18.42 38.14
CA VAL A 257 0.97 17.85 37.59
C VAL A 257 2.18 17.57 38.50
N GLN A 258 2.78 16.38 38.35
CA GLN A 258 4.25 16.22 38.43
C GLN A 258 4.79 15.10 37.51
N ILE A 259 6.06 15.27 37.10
CA ILE A 259 6.75 14.72 35.93
C ILE A 259 8.06 14.01 36.40
N PHE A 260 8.28 12.77 35.92
CA PHE A 260 9.56 12.01 35.67
C PHE A 260 10.47 11.57 36.85
N PRO A 261 11.41 10.57 36.72
CA PRO A 261 12.12 10.08 35.52
C PRO A 261 12.39 8.55 35.34
N ASN A 262 13.13 8.28 34.25
CA ASN A 262 13.59 7.07 33.55
C ASN A 262 14.48 6.08 34.35
N ALA A 263 14.40 4.76 34.09
CA ALA A 263 15.54 3.82 34.00
C ALA A 263 15.14 2.37 33.69
N SER A 264 15.95 1.75 32.84
CA SER A 264 15.94 0.36 32.39
C SER A 264 16.38 -0.63 33.48
N SER A 265 15.80 -1.83 33.52
CA SER A 265 16.50 -3.04 33.99
C SER A 265 15.77 -4.33 33.63
N ALA A 266 16.56 -5.25 33.07
CA ALA A 266 16.22 -6.61 32.73
C ALA A 266 15.95 -7.49 33.97
N ALA A 267 15.38 -8.67 33.68
CA ALA A 267 15.43 -9.92 34.45
C ALA A 267 14.69 -9.95 35.80
N MET A 268 13.68 -10.83 35.90
CA MET A 268 13.66 -11.93 36.89
C MET A 268 12.42 -12.81 36.67
N TYR A 269 12.62 -13.91 35.95
CA TYR A 269 12.01 -15.18 36.30
C TYR A 269 13.18 -16.18 36.43
N ALA A 270 13.63 -16.40 37.66
CA ALA A 270 14.48 -17.51 38.02
C ALA A 270 14.07 -17.99 39.42
N ALA A 271 13.64 -19.26 39.52
CA ALA A 271 14.31 -20.28 40.35
C ALA A 271 13.34 -21.42 40.74
N ASN A 272 13.61 -22.62 40.21
CA ASN A 272 13.85 -23.86 40.96
C ASN A 272 14.26 -24.94 39.94
N GLY A 273 15.35 -25.70 40.01
CA GLY A 273 16.33 -25.96 41.06
C GLY A 273 16.64 -27.47 41.10
N ASN A 274 17.82 -27.87 40.59
CA ASN A 274 18.71 -28.99 40.99
C ASN A 274 19.42 -29.67 39.81
N SER A 275 20.74 -29.46 39.69
CA SER A 275 21.85 -30.42 40.02
C SER A 275 22.15 -31.36 38.84
N GLN A 276 23.36 -31.51 38.29
CA GLN A 276 24.67 -31.68 38.92
C GLN A 276 25.81 -31.53 37.88
N SER A 277 27.00 -31.24 38.41
CA SER A 277 28.36 -31.10 37.88
C SER A 277 28.88 -32.07 36.81
N GLY A 278 29.80 -31.57 35.96
CA GLY A 278 30.79 -32.37 35.24
C GLY A 278 31.71 -31.54 34.32
N GLN A 279 32.86 -31.12 34.83
CA GLN A 279 33.97 -30.55 34.05
C GLN A 279 34.58 -31.60 33.09
N PHE A 280 35.00 -31.20 31.89
CA PHE A 280 36.28 -31.64 31.30
C PHE A 280 36.78 -30.67 30.21
N SER A 281 38.07 -30.40 30.26
CA SER A 281 38.87 -29.45 29.46
C SER A 281 39.26 -29.96 28.06
N GLY A 282 39.55 -28.99 27.17
CA GLY A 282 40.50 -29.11 26.04
C GLY A 282 39.96 -29.84 24.80
N VAL A 283 40.35 -29.56 23.56
CA VAL A 283 41.56 -28.92 23.03
C VAL A 283 41.23 -28.32 21.65
N GLN A 284 41.86 -27.18 21.40
CA GLN A 284 41.91 -26.42 20.16
C GLN A 284 42.98 -27.01 19.23
N THR A 285 42.63 -27.40 17.99
CA THR A 285 43.63 -27.57 16.91
C THR A 285 43.05 -27.35 15.51
N THR A 286 43.53 -26.29 14.86
CA THR A 286 43.86 -26.18 13.42
C THR A 286 45.17 -25.36 13.36
N PRO A 287 45.93 -25.26 12.24
CA PRO A 287 45.97 -26.00 10.96
C PRO A 287 47.39 -26.60 10.69
N THR A 288 47.68 -27.42 9.68
CA THR A 288 48.14 -27.15 8.28
C THR A 288 48.77 -28.49 7.82
N ARG A 289 48.67 -28.97 6.58
CA ARG A 289 49.28 -28.47 5.34
C ARG A 289 48.71 -29.25 4.15
#